data_AF-R7S8C1-F1
#
_entry.id   AF-R7S8C1-F1
#
_cell.length_a   1.000
_cell.length_b   1.000
_cell.length_c   1.000
_cell.angle_alpha   90.00
_cell.angle_beta   90.00
_cell.angle_gamma   90.00
#
_symmetry.space_group_name_H-M   'P 1'
#
loop_
_entity.id
_entity.type
_entity.pdbx_description
1 polymer ?
#
loop_
_entity_poly.entity_id
_entity_poly.type
_entity_poly.pdbx_seq_one_letter_code
_entity_poly.pdbx_strand_id
1 'polypeptide(L)' 'FPPRPVSSELIEEVIDGFSKDIFPNNFIESACAVCAQLVPQKLLSPISDEEYDENL' A
#
# COMPACT_ATOMS: atom_id res chain seq x y z
N PHE A 1 3.07 -16.35 34.97
CA PHE A 1 1.90 -15.49 34.77
C PHE A 1 1.79 -15.19 33.28
N PRO A 2 0.82 -15.74 32.55
CA PRO A 2 0.57 -15.21 31.22
C PRO A 2 -0.04 -13.81 31.34
N PRO A 3 0.22 -12.92 30.36
CA PRO A 3 -0.49 -11.66 30.28
C PRO A 3 -2.00 -11.90 30.19
N ARG A 4 -2.79 -10.91 30.61
CA ARG A 4 -4.24 -10.96 30.44
C ARG A 4 -4.57 -11.05 28.94
N PRO A 5 -5.63 -11.79 28.55
CA PRO A 5 -6.12 -11.78 27.19
C PRO A 5 -6.42 -10.35 26.74
N VAL A 6 -6.17 -10.07 25.46
CA VAL A 6 -6.54 -8.80 24.83
C VAL A 6 -8.07 -8.70 24.78
N SER A 7 -8.63 -7.49 24.86
CA SER A 7 -10.08 -7.31 24.77
C SER A 7 -10.58 -7.46 23.33
N SER A 8 -11.84 -7.88 23.18
CA SER A 8 -12.47 -8.01 21.86
C SER A 8 -12.54 -6.67 21.14
N GLU A 9 -12.83 -5.60 21.87
CA GLU A 9 -12.90 -4.24 21.34
C GLU A 9 -11.55 -3.82 20.74
N LEU A 10 -10.46 -4.12 21.43
CA LEU A 10 -9.12 -3.78 20.93
C LEU A 10 -8.74 -4.61 19.70
N ILE A 11 -9.18 -5.87 19.62
CA ILE A 11 -8.99 -6.69 18.40
C ILE A 11 -9.72 -6.06 17.22
N GLU A 12 -10.99 -5.69 17.41
CA GLU A 12 -11.81 -5.07 16.37
C GLU A 12 -11.23 -3.74 15.90
N GLU A 13 -10.80 -2.87 16.83
CA GLU A 13 -10.15 -1.60 16.53
C GLU A 13 -8.86 -1.79 15.71
N VAL A 14 -8.03 -2.77 16.09
CA VAL A 14 -6.79 -3.07 15.36
C VAL A 14 -7.08 -3.58 13.96
N ILE A 15 -8.08 -4.47 13.80
CA ILE A 15 -8.47 -4.99 12.49
C ILE A 15 -9.02 -3.89 11.60
N ASP A 16 -9.92 -3.04 12.12
CA ASP A 16 -10.52 -1.94 11.38
C ASP A 16 -9.47 -0.89 10.99
N GLY A 17 -8.59 -0.52 11.91
CA GLY A 17 -7.46 0.37 11.65
C GLY A 17 -6.53 -0.17 10.56
N PHE A 18 -6.11 -1.42 10.66
CA PHE A 18 -5.27 -2.05 9.64
C PHE A 18 -5.97 -2.10 8.28
N SER A 19 -7.25 -2.48 8.26
CA SER A 19 -8.05 -2.53 7.03
C SER A 19 -8.15 -1.16 6.38
N LYS A 20 -8.26 -0.10 7.18
CA LYS A 20 -8.24 1.29 6.71
C LYS A 20 -6.89 1.66 6.10
N ASP A 21 -5.79 1.31 6.77
CA ASP A 21 -4.44 1.66 6.32
C ASP A 21 -4.06 0.97 4.99
N ILE A 22 -4.54 -0.25 4.74
CA ILE A 22 -4.23 -1.01 3.52
C ILE A 22 -5.16 -0.73 2.33
N PHE A 23 -6.11 0.21 2.44
CA PHE A 23 -6.89 0.61 1.26
C PHE A 23 -5.95 1.17 0.19
N PRO A 24 -6.11 0.80 -1.10
CA PRO A 24 -5.22 1.23 -2.18
C PRO A 24 -4.99 2.75 -2.25
N ASN A 25 -6.01 3.53 -1.91
CA ASN A 25 -5.96 4.99 -1.95
C ASN A 25 -5.18 5.63 -0.78
N ASN A 26 -4.82 4.84 0.24
CA ASN A 26 -4.12 5.31 1.43
C ASN A 26 -2.61 5.01 1.37
N PHE A 27 -2.14 4.26 0.37
CA PHE A 27 -0.70 4.08 0.15
C PHE A 27 -0.07 5.41 -0.30
N ILE A 28 1.01 5.79 0.37
CA ILE A 28 1.77 7.00 0.05
C ILE A 28 2.82 6.70 -1.04
N GLU A 29 3.25 5.44 -1.11
CA GLU A 29 4.31 4.97 -2.00
C GLU A 29 3.89 3.65 -2.66
N SER A 30 4.37 3.43 -3.87
CA SER A 30 4.20 2.17 -4.60
C SER A 30 5.48 1.85 -5.39
N ALA A 31 5.60 0.61 -5.85
CA ALA A 31 6.75 0.19 -6.62
C ALA A 31 6.64 0.67 -8.07
N CYS A 32 7.72 1.26 -8.59
CA CYS A 32 7.85 1.50 -10.03
C CYS A 32 7.96 0.16 -10.76
N ALA A 33 7.14 -0.07 -11.78
CA ALA A 33 7.18 -1.33 -12.54
C ALA A 33 8.48 -1.52 -13.36
N VAL A 34 9.17 -0.43 -13.71
CA VAL A 34 10.40 -0.47 -14.51
C VAL A 34 11.62 -0.79 -13.65
N CYS A 35 11.79 -0.11 -12.51
CA CYS A 35 13.00 -0.23 -11.68
C CYS A 35 12.78 -0.95 -10.34
N ALA A 36 11.54 -1.35 -10.01
CA ALA A 36 11.14 -1.99 -8.76
C ALA A 36 11.47 -1.19 -7.48
N GLN A 37 11.81 0.09 -7.61
CA GLN A 37 12.08 0.95 -6.46
C GLN A 37 10.76 1.45 -5.88
N LEU A 38 10.74 1.62 -4.56
CA LEU A 38 9.65 2.27 -3.86
C LEU A 38 9.71 3.78 -4.14
N VAL A 39 8.60 4.35 -4.61
CA VAL A 39 8.51 5.76 -5.02
C VAL A 39 7.19 6.34 -4.54
N PRO A 40 7.13 7.64 -4.16
CA PRO A 40 5.87 8.31 -3.85
C PRO A 40 4.86 8.15 -4.97
N GLN A 41 3.64 7.73 -4.64
CA GLN A 41 2.59 7.43 -5.62
C GLN A 41 2.28 8.61 -6.53
N LYS A 42 2.39 9.84 -6.03
CA LYS A 42 2.24 11.09 -6.80
C LYS A 42 3.24 11.28 -7.94
N LEU A 43 4.33 10.51 -7.96
CA LEU A 43 5.37 10.54 -9.00
C LEU A 43 5.21 9.41 -10.02
N LEU A 44 4.26 8.49 -9.81
CA LEU A 44 4.00 7.37 -10.70
C LEU A 44 2.91 7.73 -11.71
N SER A 45 3.13 7.35 -12.96
CA SER A 45 2.15 7.30 -14.04
C SER A 45 1.61 5.88 -14.19
N PRO A 46 0.35 5.70 -14.65
CA PRO A 46 -0.12 4.41 -15.14
C PRO A 46 0.70 3.97 -16.35
N ILE A 47 1.10 2.70 -16.38
CA ILE A 47 1.84 2.11 -17.52
C ILE A 47 1.00 2.14 -18.80
N SER A 48 -0.33 2.10 -18.68
CA SER A 48 -1.25 2.19 -19.82
C SER A 48 -1.18 3.52 -20.56
N ASP A 49 -0.64 4.56 -19.92
CA ASP A 49 -0.61 5.92 -20.45
C ASP A 49 0.72 6.22 -21.17
N GLU A 50 1.66 5.27 -21.16
CA GLU A 50 2.95 5.40 -21.81
C GLU A 50 2.90 4.77 -23.22
N GLU A 51 3.14 5.61 -24.24
CA GLU A 51 3.41 5.12 -25.59
C GLU A 51 4.77 4.40 -25.57
N TYR A 52 4.76 3.10 -25.84
CA TYR A 52 5.99 2.33 -26.02
C TYR A 52 6.76 2.85 -27.23
N ASP A 53 8.01 3.29 -27.03
CA ASP A 53 8.91 3.56 -28.16
C ASP A 53 9.38 2.23 -28.75
N GLU A 54 8.81 1.85 -29.91
CA GLU A 54 9.15 0.62 -30.63
C GLU A 54 10.57 0.62 -31.22
N ASN A 55 11.35 1.70 -31.07
CA ASN A 55 12.67 1.85 -31.70
C ASN A 55 13.87 1.53 -30.80
N LEU A 56 13.70 0.70 -29.75
CA LEU A 56 14.81 0.30 -28.88
C LEU A 56 15.73 -0.75 -29.52
#